data_AF-A0A838D7I8-F1
#
_entry.id   AF-A0A838D7I8-F1
#
_cell.length_a   1.000
_cell.length_b   1.000
_cell.length_c   1.000
_cell.angle_alpha   90.00
_cell.angle_beta   90.00
_cell.angle_gamma   90.00
#
_symmetry.space_group_name_H-M   'P 1'
#
loop_
_entity.id
_entity.type
_entity.pdbx_description
1 polymer ?
#
loop_
_entity_poly.entity_id
_entity_poly.type
_entity_poly.pdbx_seq_one_letter_code
_entity_poly.pdbx_strand_id
1 'polypeptide(L)'
;MKACGLSDLFLPDRRTFDRRLKTIATDIKERISMMGNLFVLQELVKPYILAVDSTLLKANKGHVWHASSMKEGIIPRSGIDTDARWGFSQTRGWIFGYKLHMVSSTDSTVVPLAADVTTANIPDNQVYPELMTSSSCLSPEIIRKTHFMVADPGYDDQSLYDSSLNMGFQLVCPVRRYRKTPEERLKLVDFYESSLGQVVYSKRGISIEPLIEHIKSVFRIDPVPVRGYDRVRGIVLLAVLLYQILVYYNCKVQKDGPRRTIKYLIGC
;
A
#
# COMPACT_ATOMS: atom_id res chain seq x y z
N MET A 1 29.48 1.53 15.34
CA MET A 1 29.83 1.18 13.95
C MET A 1 30.35 -0.25 13.78
N LYS A 2 31.18 -0.79 14.70
CA LYS A 2 31.63 -2.20 14.68
C LYS A 2 30.53 -3.28 14.62
N ALA A 3 29.35 -3.02 15.19
CA ALA A 3 28.23 -3.99 15.20
C ALA A 3 27.60 -4.24 13.82
N CYS A 4 27.88 -3.42 12.81
CA CYS A 4 27.29 -3.52 11.47
C CYS A 4 28.24 -4.17 10.44
N GLY A 5 29.41 -4.68 10.86
CA GLY A 5 30.43 -5.20 9.94
C GLY A 5 31.10 -4.12 9.06
N LEU A 6 30.80 -2.85 9.31
CA LEU A 6 31.50 -1.72 8.70
C LEU A 6 32.77 -1.48 9.53
N SER A 7 33.93 -1.82 8.96
CA SER A 7 35.20 -1.38 9.53
C SER A 7 35.27 0.14 9.44
N ASP A 8 35.91 0.78 10.42
CA ASP A 8 36.01 2.24 10.51
C ASP A 8 36.73 2.87 9.28
N LEU A 9 37.22 2.07 8.32
CA LEU A 9 37.89 2.47 7.08
C LEU A 9 37.08 2.31 5.79
N PHE A 10 35.92 1.63 5.79
CA PHE A 10 35.21 1.35 4.52
C PHE A 10 33.72 1.71 4.59
N LEU A 11 33.43 2.96 4.25
CA LEU A 11 32.05 3.39 3.96
C LEU A 11 31.66 2.88 2.56
N PRO A 12 30.53 2.16 2.43
CA PRO A 12 30.05 1.73 1.12
C PRO A 12 29.86 2.93 0.19
N ASP A 13 30.31 2.78 -1.05
CA ASP A 13 30.08 3.80 -2.07
C ASP A 13 28.61 3.85 -2.49
N ARG A 14 28.24 4.92 -3.21
CA ARG A 14 26.90 5.08 -3.78
C ARG A 14 26.49 3.87 -4.65
N ARG A 15 27.44 3.29 -5.39
CA ARG A 15 27.17 2.15 -6.30
C ARG A 15 26.72 0.91 -5.52
N THR A 16 27.27 0.70 -4.33
CA THR A 16 26.89 -0.38 -3.43
C THR A 16 25.44 -0.24 -3.00
N PHE A 17 25.01 0.98 -2.63
CA PHE A 17 23.61 1.27 -2.32
C PHE A 17 22.70 1.11 -3.54
N ASP A 18 23.08 1.64 -4.71
CA ASP A 18 22.31 1.51 -5.95
C ASP A 18 22.09 0.04 -6.34
N ARG A 19 23.10 -0.82 -6.14
CA ARG A 19 22.99 -2.27 -6.38
C ARG A 19 22.05 -2.94 -5.40
N ARG A 20 22.15 -2.63 -4.10
CA ARG A 20 21.24 -3.19 -3.09
C ARG A 20 19.80 -2.73 -3.29
N LEU A 21 19.60 -1.48 -3.69
CA LEU A 21 18.27 -0.93 -3.91
C LEU A 21 17.48 -1.70 -4.99
N LYS A 22 18.17 -2.32 -5.95
CA LYS A 22 17.55 -3.14 -6.99
C LYS A 22 17.03 -4.50 -6.49
N THR A 23 17.43 -4.96 -5.31
CA THR A 23 17.07 -6.31 -4.83
C THR A 23 16.36 -6.29 -3.49
N ILE A 24 16.43 -5.18 -2.74
CA ILE A 24 15.95 -5.08 -1.36
C ILE A 24 14.43 -5.04 -1.21
N ALA A 25 13.69 -4.83 -2.30
CA ALA A 25 12.24 -4.66 -2.27
C ALA A 25 11.50 -5.82 -1.59
N THR A 26 11.91 -7.07 -1.86
CA THR A 26 11.31 -8.26 -1.25
C THR A 26 11.57 -8.29 0.26
N ASP A 27 12.82 -8.08 0.69
CA ASP A 27 13.17 -8.01 2.11
C ASP A 27 12.39 -6.90 2.85
N ILE A 28 12.15 -5.75 2.21
CA ILE A 28 11.37 -4.66 2.82
C ILE A 28 9.90 -5.04 2.93
N LYS A 29 9.32 -5.68 1.91
CA LYS A 29 7.93 -6.18 1.93
C LYS A 29 7.72 -7.12 3.13
N GLU A 30 8.65 -8.05 3.35
CA GLU A 30 8.64 -8.92 4.53
C GLU A 30 8.77 -8.14 5.85
N ARG A 31 9.67 -7.16 5.92
CA ARG A 31 9.81 -6.30 7.11
C ARG A 31 8.56 -5.48 7.40
N ILE A 32 7.86 -5.00 6.37
CA ILE A 32 6.57 -4.30 6.53
C ILE A 32 5.54 -5.24 7.18
N SER A 33 5.46 -6.48 6.71
CA SER A 33 4.61 -7.51 7.28
C SER A 33 4.96 -7.79 8.74
N MET A 34 6.25 -7.99 9.05
CA MET A 34 6.73 -8.24 10.41
C MET A 34 6.42 -7.07 11.36
N MET A 35 6.62 -5.84 10.91
CA MET A 35 6.25 -4.64 11.67
C MET A 35 4.74 -4.57 11.89
N GLY A 36 3.94 -4.87 10.87
CA GLY A 36 2.47 -4.96 10.97
C GLY A 36 2.04 -5.97 12.03
N ASN A 37 2.63 -7.17 12.02
CA ASN A 37 2.39 -8.19 13.04
C ASN A 37 2.82 -7.72 14.44
N LEU A 38 3.95 -7.01 14.54
CA LEU A 38 4.43 -6.46 15.81
C LEU A 38 3.43 -5.46 16.42
N PHE A 39 2.80 -4.61 15.61
CA PHE A 39 1.73 -3.71 16.09
C PHE A 39 0.56 -4.49 16.70
N VAL A 40 0.16 -5.61 16.08
CA VAL A 40 -0.95 -6.44 16.57
C VAL A 40 -0.56 -7.23 17.82
N LEU A 41 0.61 -7.88 17.83
CA LEU A 41 1.09 -8.66 18.97
C LEU A 41 1.26 -7.84 20.23
N GLN A 42 1.57 -6.55 20.08
CA GLN A 42 1.71 -5.63 21.20
C GLN A 42 0.45 -4.81 21.48
N GLU A 43 -0.68 -5.20 20.88
CA GLU A 43 -2.00 -4.58 21.07
C GLU A 43 -2.04 -3.07 20.77
N LEU A 44 -1.12 -2.59 19.91
CA LEU A 44 -1.10 -1.21 19.45
C LEU A 44 -2.19 -0.95 18.41
N VAL A 45 -2.65 -2.02 17.73
CA VAL A 45 -3.77 -1.99 16.78
C VAL A 45 -4.63 -3.24 16.92
N LYS A 46 -5.94 -3.08 16.74
CA LYS A 46 -6.89 -4.18 16.67
C LYS A 46 -7.32 -4.40 15.21
N PRO A 47 -6.93 -5.52 14.57
CA PRO A 47 -7.14 -5.71 13.14
C PRO A 47 -8.52 -6.30 12.82
N TYR A 48 -9.60 -5.80 13.44
CA TYR A 48 -10.95 -6.31 13.19
C TYR A 48 -11.54 -5.82 11.87
N ILE A 49 -11.26 -4.55 11.55
CA ILE A 49 -11.61 -3.92 10.28
C ILE A 49 -10.31 -3.41 9.68
N LEU A 50 -9.99 -3.90 8.49
CA LEU A 50 -8.85 -3.46 7.70
C LEU A 50 -9.34 -2.69 6.47
N ALA A 51 -8.51 -1.80 5.96
CA ALA A 51 -8.80 -1.09 4.72
C ALA A 51 -7.71 -1.38 3.68
N VAL A 52 -8.10 -1.64 2.45
CA VAL A 52 -7.22 -1.80 1.29
C VAL A 52 -7.51 -0.69 0.28
N ASP A 53 -6.44 -0.12 -0.27
CA ASP A 53 -6.52 0.93 -1.26
C ASP A 53 -5.22 1.02 -2.05
N SER A 54 -5.29 1.68 -3.20
CA SER A 54 -4.13 1.92 -4.05
C SER A 54 -3.98 3.40 -4.40
N THR A 55 -2.77 3.81 -4.77
CA THR A 55 -2.52 5.17 -5.25
C THR A 55 -1.53 5.18 -6.40
N LEU A 56 -1.84 5.98 -7.42
CA LEU A 56 -0.96 6.20 -8.55
C LEU A 56 0.14 7.20 -8.19
N LEU A 57 1.38 6.80 -8.47
CA LEU A 57 2.59 7.59 -8.28
C LEU A 57 3.16 7.97 -9.64
N LYS A 58 3.37 9.27 -9.87
CA LYS A 58 3.97 9.74 -11.12
C LYS A 58 5.41 9.24 -11.24
N ALA A 59 5.80 8.82 -12.43
CA ALA A 59 7.20 8.52 -12.75
C ALA A 59 8.10 9.73 -12.43
N ASN A 60 9.39 9.46 -12.25
CA ASN A 60 10.37 10.52 -12.02
C ASN A 60 10.30 11.60 -13.09
N LYS A 61 10.50 12.87 -12.70
CA LYS A 61 10.38 14.03 -13.59
C LYS A 61 11.16 13.81 -14.89
N GLY A 62 10.47 13.99 -16.02
CA GLY A 62 11.05 13.77 -17.34
C GLY A 62 10.00 13.53 -18.41
N HIS A 63 10.47 13.09 -19.58
CA HIS A 63 9.63 12.71 -20.71
C HIS A 63 8.84 11.43 -20.37
N VAL A 64 7.63 11.34 -20.90
CA VAL A 64 6.76 10.17 -20.76
C VAL A 64 6.87 9.28 -22.00
N TRP A 65 6.62 7.98 -21.84
CA TRP A 65 6.52 7.07 -22.97
C TRP A 65 5.06 7.02 -23.43
N HIS A 66 4.73 7.65 -24.56
CA HIS A 66 3.35 7.68 -25.05
C HIS A 66 2.85 6.28 -25.42
N ALA A 67 1.56 6.02 -25.19
CA ALA A 67 0.95 4.71 -25.40
C ALA A 67 1.03 4.22 -26.86
N SER A 68 1.01 5.12 -27.85
CA SER A 68 1.22 4.78 -29.26
C SER A 68 2.63 4.23 -29.51
N SER A 69 3.66 4.96 -29.04
CA SER A 69 5.06 4.54 -29.18
C SER A 69 5.37 3.25 -28.41
N MET A 70 4.72 3.02 -27.26
CA MET A 70 4.81 1.74 -26.54
C MET A 70 4.33 0.55 -27.38
N LYS A 71 3.20 0.70 -28.09
CA LYS A 71 2.65 -0.35 -28.95
C LYS A 71 3.58 -0.70 -30.11
N GLU A 72 4.30 0.29 -30.61
CA GLU A 72 5.29 0.13 -31.69
C GLU A 72 6.67 -0.32 -31.18
N GLY A 73 6.88 -0.39 -29.86
CA GLY A 73 8.18 -0.71 -29.26
C GLY A 73 9.24 0.39 -29.43
N ILE A 74 8.83 1.60 -29.84
CA ILE A 74 9.73 2.72 -30.12
C ILE A 74 9.92 3.54 -28.85
N ILE A 75 11.17 3.75 -28.44
CA ILE A 75 11.54 4.66 -27.37
C ILE A 75 11.90 6.01 -28.01
N PRO A 76 11.06 7.06 -27.89
CA PRO A 76 11.25 8.28 -28.68
C PRO A 76 12.53 9.04 -28.33
N ARG A 77 13.00 8.94 -27.08
CA ARG A 77 14.16 9.67 -26.55
C ARG A 77 14.83 8.90 -25.41
N SER A 78 16.13 9.11 -25.24
CA SER A 78 16.88 8.55 -24.12
C SER A 78 16.40 9.14 -22.78
N GLY A 79 16.54 8.35 -21.71
CA GLY A 79 16.19 8.76 -20.35
C GLY A 79 14.69 8.64 -20.00
N ILE A 80 13.83 8.20 -20.92
CA ILE A 80 12.45 7.81 -20.58
C ILE A 80 12.49 6.62 -19.62
N ASP A 81 11.61 6.63 -18.61
CA ASP A 81 11.41 5.46 -17.75
C ASP A 81 10.66 4.37 -18.53
N THR A 82 11.39 3.37 -19.03
CA THR A 82 10.82 2.29 -19.85
C THR A 82 10.06 1.25 -19.04
N ASP A 83 10.12 1.30 -17.70
CA ASP A 83 9.38 0.36 -16.85
C ASP A 83 8.04 0.94 -16.43
N ALA A 84 7.93 2.26 -16.31
CA ALA A 84 6.67 2.94 -16.02
C ALA A 84 5.59 2.65 -17.08
N ARG A 85 4.33 2.63 -16.65
CA ARG A 85 3.16 2.41 -17.51
C ARG A 85 2.10 3.46 -17.27
N TRP A 86 1.10 3.52 -18.14
CA TRP A 86 -0.06 4.39 -17.95
C TRP A 86 -1.12 3.71 -17.07
N GLY A 87 -1.59 4.42 -16.05
CA GLY A 87 -2.78 4.05 -15.27
C GLY A 87 -3.77 5.21 -15.24
N PHE A 88 -5.04 4.90 -15.01
CA PHE A 88 -6.10 5.90 -14.95
C PHE A 88 -6.56 6.13 -13.51
N SER A 89 -6.65 7.40 -13.12
CA SER A 89 -7.30 7.85 -11.88
C SER A 89 -8.58 8.58 -12.22
N GLN A 90 -9.67 8.29 -11.50
CA GLN A 90 -10.92 9.02 -11.67
C GLN A 90 -10.79 10.52 -11.35
N THR A 91 -9.88 10.89 -10.43
CA THR A 91 -9.69 12.28 -9.99
C THR A 91 -8.56 13.00 -10.73
N ARG A 92 -7.50 12.27 -11.11
CA ARG A 92 -6.27 12.85 -11.71
C ARG A 92 -6.11 12.56 -13.20
N GLY A 93 -7.00 11.76 -13.80
CA GLY A 93 -6.89 11.29 -15.17
C GLY A 93 -5.73 10.31 -15.36
N TRP A 94 -5.17 10.30 -16.58
CA TRP A 94 -4.06 9.41 -16.95
C TRP A 94 -2.74 9.82 -16.28
N ILE A 95 -2.12 8.86 -15.59
CA ILE A 95 -0.83 9.02 -14.92
C ILE A 95 0.15 8.01 -15.49
N PHE A 96 1.31 8.50 -15.93
CA PHE A 96 2.44 7.67 -16.30
C PHE A 96 3.32 7.41 -15.08
N GLY A 97 3.47 6.15 -14.68
CA GLY A 97 4.27 5.78 -13.52
C GLY A 97 3.93 4.40 -12.94
N TYR A 98 3.76 4.39 -11.64
CA TYR A 98 3.64 3.22 -10.79
C TYR A 98 2.42 3.33 -9.89
N LYS A 99 2.14 2.26 -9.14
CA LYS A 99 1.02 2.19 -8.21
C LYS A 99 1.48 1.56 -6.90
N LEU A 100 1.24 2.24 -5.78
CA LEU A 100 1.42 1.70 -4.44
C LEU A 100 0.09 1.11 -3.99
N HIS A 101 0.09 -0.17 -3.60
CA HIS A 101 -1.04 -0.86 -3.00
C HIS A 101 -0.75 -1.08 -1.53
N MET A 102 -1.74 -0.88 -0.66
CA MET A 102 -1.53 -0.94 0.78
C MET A 102 -2.74 -1.49 1.50
N VAL A 103 -2.48 -2.21 2.59
CA VAL A 103 -3.47 -2.57 3.61
C VAL A 103 -3.13 -1.82 4.89
N SER A 104 -4.14 -1.29 5.56
CA SER A 104 -3.96 -0.56 6.82
C SER A 104 -4.96 -0.96 7.89
N SER A 105 -4.58 -0.73 9.15
CA SER A 105 -5.51 -0.76 10.27
C SER A 105 -6.48 0.43 10.22
N THR A 106 -7.67 0.24 10.78
CA THR A 106 -8.71 1.30 10.81
C THR A 106 -9.09 1.76 12.23
N ASP A 107 -8.41 1.23 13.23
CA ASP A 107 -8.60 1.57 14.64
C ASP A 107 -7.89 2.90 15.00
N SER A 108 -7.87 3.26 16.28
CA SER A 108 -7.26 4.47 16.84
C SER A 108 -5.82 4.76 16.37
N THR A 109 -5.05 3.73 16.03
CA THR A 109 -3.74 3.86 15.42
C THR A 109 -3.79 3.29 14.01
N VAL A 110 -3.80 4.17 13.02
CA VAL A 110 -3.82 3.84 11.58
C VAL A 110 -2.38 3.68 11.09
N VAL A 111 -2.02 2.45 10.71
CA VAL A 111 -0.68 2.09 10.22
C VAL A 111 -0.77 1.15 9.02
N PRO A 112 0.22 1.18 8.11
CA PRO A 112 0.37 0.14 7.11
C PRO A 112 0.58 -1.22 7.78
N LEU A 113 -0.07 -2.26 7.27
CA LEU A 113 0.09 -3.65 7.69
C LEU A 113 0.72 -4.50 6.57
N ALA A 114 0.47 -4.14 5.32
CA ALA A 114 1.08 -4.73 4.14
C ALA A 114 1.15 -3.68 3.03
N ALA A 115 2.10 -3.83 2.11
CA ALA A 115 2.19 -2.98 0.93
C ALA A 115 2.95 -3.68 -0.21
N ASP A 116 2.62 -3.33 -1.45
CA ASP A 116 3.41 -3.66 -2.63
C ASP A 116 3.34 -2.54 -3.68
N VAL A 117 4.22 -2.58 -4.68
CA VAL A 117 4.27 -1.61 -5.76
C VAL A 117 4.26 -2.32 -7.10
N THR A 118 3.40 -1.86 -8.00
CA THR A 118 3.32 -2.34 -9.39
C THR A 118 3.53 -1.20 -10.36
N THR A 119 3.60 -1.51 -11.66
CA THR A 119 3.40 -0.48 -12.69
C THR A 119 1.96 0.03 -12.66
N ALA A 120 1.72 1.26 -13.15
CA ALA A 120 0.43 1.93 -12.99
C ALA A 120 -0.76 1.24 -13.70
N ASN A 121 -0.49 0.42 -14.71
CA ASN A 121 -1.51 -0.28 -15.49
C ASN A 121 -2.07 -1.53 -14.81
N ILE A 122 -1.45 -2.02 -13.73
CA ILE A 122 -1.90 -3.24 -13.05
C ILE A 122 -3.18 -2.93 -12.27
N PRO A 123 -4.29 -3.64 -12.53
CA PRO A 123 -5.55 -3.47 -11.80
C PRO A 123 -5.45 -3.93 -10.34
N ASP A 124 -6.24 -3.30 -9.47
CA ASP A 124 -6.16 -3.52 -8.03
C ASP A 124 -6.71 -4.90 -7.63
N ASN A 125 -7.73 -5.38 -8.35
CA ASN A 125 -8.28 -6.72 -8.16
C ASN A 125 -7.27 -7.85 -8.44
N GLN A 126 -6.28 -7.63 -9.31
CA GLN A 126 -5.22 -8.62 -9.56
C GLN A 126 -4.20 -8.69 -8.44
N VAL A 127 -3.97 -7.58 -7.74
CA VAL A 127 -2.96 -7.48 -6.66
C VAL A 127 -3.55 -7.88 -5.31
N TYR A 128 -4.87 -7.72 -5.14
CA TYR A 128 -5.57 -8.02 -3.89
C TYR A 128 -5.26 -9.41 -3.32
N PRO A 129 -5.39 -10.53 -4.07
CA PRO A 129 -5.15 -11.86 -3.49
C PRO A 129 -3.72 -12.00 -2.96
N GLU A 130 -2.73 -11.46 -3.69
CA GLU A 130 -1.34 -11.51 -3.27
C GLU A 130 -1.11 -10.69 -1.98
N LEU A 131 -1.74 -9.52 -1.84
CA LEU A 131 -1.66 -8.73 -0.60
C LEU A 131 -2.29 -9.44 0.60
N MET A 132 -3.34 -10.22 0.36
CA MET A 132 -4.06 -10.95 1.42
C MET A 132 -3.43 -12.27 1.81
N THR A 133 -2.49 -12.81 1.03
CA THR A 133 -1.94 -14.14 1.30
C THR A 133 -0.80 -14.09 2.32
N SER A 134 -0.84 -15.01 3.29
CA SER A 134 0.18 -15.20 4.35
C SER A 134 1.59 -15.46 3.83
N SER A 135 1.71 -15.98 2.62
CA SER A 135 3.00 -16.23 1.94
C SER A 135 3.70 -14.94 1.49
N SER A 136 2.98 -13.82 1.46
CA SER A 136 3.39 -12.66 0.67
C SER A 136 3.40 -11.36 1.48
N CYS A 137 2.37 -11.11 2.29
CA CYS A 137 2.11 -9.74 2.79
C CYS A 137 1.48 -9.66 4.19
N LEU A 138 0.30 -10.21 4.40
CA LEU A 138 -0.41 -10.10 5.67
C LEU A 138 -0.12 -11.30 6.57
N SER A 139 0.26 -11.06 7.83
CA SER A 139 0.52 -12.18 8.74
C SER A 139 -0.75 -13.01 9.02
N PRO A 140 -0.65 -14.35 9.20
CA PRO A 140 -1.80 -15.20 9.53
C PRO A 140 -2.58 -14.73 10.76
N GLU A 141 -1.88 -14.17 11.75
CA GLU A 141 -2.48 -13.65 12.98
C GLU A 141 -3.42 -12.47 12.72
N ILE A 142 -3.06 -11.60 11.79
CA ILE A 142 -3.88 -10.47 11.35
C ILE A 142 -5.14 -10.99 10.66
N ILE A 143 -4.97 -11.92 9.70
CA ILE A 143 -6.07 -12.48 8.90
C ILE A 143 -7.10 -13.14 9.82
N ARG A 144 -6.66 -14.00 10.75
CA ARG A 144 -7.54 -14.70 11.69
C ARG A 144 -8.39 -13.76 12.56
N LYS A 145 -7.89 -12.56 12.85
CA LYS A 145 -8.60 -11.55 13.65
C LYS A 145 -9.48 -10.62 12.79
N THR A 146 -9.28 -10.62 11.48
CA THR A 146 -10.01 -9.73 10.57
C THR A 146 -11.42 -10.24 10.38
N HIS A 147 -12.41 -9.35 10.52
CA HIS A 147 -13.81 -9.63 10.23
C HIS A 147 -14.22 -8.96 8.92
N PHE A 148 -13.74 -7.74 8.68
CA PHE A 148 -14.06 -6.95 7.50
C PHE A 148 -12.83 -6.38 6.82
N MET A 149 -12.80 -6.45 5.50
CA MET A 149 -11.86 -5.75 4.64
C MET A 149 -12.64 -4.71 3.84
N VAL A 150 -12.37 -3.41 4.05
CA VAL A 150 -13.02 -2.33 3.30
C VAL A 150 -12.18 -1.92 2.11
N ALA A 151 -12.83 -1.78 0.95
CA ALA A 151 -12.16 -1.51 -0.31
C ALA A 151 -12.98 -0.54 -1.18
N ASP A 152 -12.35 0.01 -2.20
CA ASP A 152 -13.02 0.89 -3.17
C ASP A 152 -13.92 0.09 -4.15
N PRO A 153 -14.77 0.76 -4.96
CA PRO A 153 -15.63 0.07 -5.93
C PRO A 153 -14.89 -0.75 -6.99
N GLY A 154 -13.59 -0.50 -7.21
CA GLY A 154 -12.74 -1.26 -8.12
C GLY A 154 -12.46 -2.69 -7.65
N TYR A 155 -12.79 -3.01 -6.39
CA TYR A 155 -12.73 -4.37 -5.83
C TYR A 155 -14.08 -5.10 -5.87
N ASP A 156 -15.13 -4.54 -6.48
CA ASP A 156 -16.43 -5.24 -6.66
C ASP A 156 -16.31 -6.36 -7.72
N ASP A 157 -15.76 -7.49 -7.30
CA ASP A 157 -15.51 -8.67 -8.13
C ASP A 157 -15.82 -9.95 -7.34
N GLN A 158 -16.64 -10.84 -7.93
CA GLN A 158 -17.12 -12.05 -7.26
C GLN A 158 -15.98 -12.94 -6.75
N SER A 159 -14.90 -13.07 -7.52
CA SER A 159 -13.74 -13.88 -7.12
C SER A 159 -13.02 -13.32 -5.88
N LEU A 160 -13.09 -12.00 -5.66
CA LEU A 160 -12.53 -11.36 -4.48
C LEU A 160 -13.39 -11.56 -3.24
N TYR A 161 -14.71 -11.56 -3.38
CA TYR A 161 -15.60 -11.93 -2.28
C TYR A 161 -15.38 -13.38 -1.87
N ASP A 162 -15.36 -14.31 -2.82
CA ASP A 162 -15.19 -15.74 -2.57
C ASP A 162 -13.82 -16.02 -1.91
N SER A 163 -12.74 -15.41 -2.43
CA SER A 163 -11.41 -15.55 -1.84
C SER A 163 -11.31 -14.94 -0.44
N SER A 164 -11.95 -13.80 -0.17
CA SER A 164 -11.97 -13.18 1.16
C SER A 164 -12.70 -14.07 2.18
N LEU A 165 -13.86 -14.63 1.78
CA LEU A 165 -14.61 -15.56 2.62
C LEU A 165 -13.80 -16.83 2.93
N ASN A 166 -13.10 -17.37 1.93
CA ASN A 166 -12.19 -18.51 2.13
C ASN A 166 -11.03 -18.19 3.09
N MET A 167 -10.60 -16.93 3.18
CA MET A 167 -9.61 -16.46 4.15
C MET A 167 -10.21 -16.16 5.53
N GLY A 168 -11.54 -16.19 5.67
CA GLY A 168 -12.24 -16.05 6.95
C GLY A 168 -12.76 -14.65 7.26
N PHE A 169 -12.81 -13.73 6.27
CA PHE A 169 -13.32 -12.37 6.47
C PHE A 169 -14.20 -11.90 5.31
N GLN A 170 -14.99 -10.85 5.53
CA GLN A 170 -15.89 -10.31 4.52
C GLN A 170 -15.30 -9.08 3.83
N LEU A 171 -15.23 -9.09 2.50
CA LEU A 171 -14.92 -7.91 1.70
C LEU A 171 -16.15 -6.99 1.64
N VAL A 172 -15.92 -5.70 1.86
CA VAL A 172 -16.96 -4.66 1.90
C VAL A 172 -16.53 -3.51 0.98
N CYS A 173 -17.23 -3.35 -0.14
CA CYS A 173 -17.05 -2.21 -1.03
C CYS A 173 -18.43 -1.73 -1.53
N PRO A 174 -18.52 -0.55 -2.18
CA PRO A 174 -19.78 -0.08 -2.72
C PRO A 174 -20.29 -0.98 -3.84
N VAL A 175 -21.40 -1.66 -3.58
CA VAL A 175 -22.09 -2.53 -4.55
C VAL A 175 -23.37 -1.85 -5.01
N ARG A 176 -23.66 -1.89 -6.32
CA ARG A 176 -24.88 -1.32 -6.89
C ARG A 176 -25.98 -2.37 -7.03
N ARG A 177 -27.21 -1.99 -6.64
CA ARG A 177 -28.43 -2.76 -6.89
C ARG A 177 -28.95 -2.51 -8.31
N TYR A 178 -29.18 -3.59 -9.06
CA TYR A 178 -29.84 -3.58 -10.36
C TYR A 178 -31.12 -4.43 -10.33
N ARG A 179 -32.03 -4.20 -11.30
CA ARG A 179 -33.33 -4.91 -11.39
C ARG A 179 -33.20 -6.45 -11.44
N LYS A 180 -32.11 -6.97 -11.99
CA LYS A 180 -31.83 -8.42 -12.12
C LYS A 180 -30.58 -8.83 -11.34
N THR A 181 -30.35 -8.23 -10.18
CA THR A 181 -29.21 -8.61 -9.33
C THR A 181 -29.40 -10.03 -8.82
N PRO A 182 -28.41 -10.94 -8.98
CA PRO A 182 -28.47 -12.27 -8.40
C PRO A 182 -28.65 -12.24 -6.89
N GLU A 183 -29.35 -13.23 -6.34
CA GLU A 183 -29.69 -13.28 -4.91
C GLU A 183 -28.45 -13.27 -4.00
N GLU A 184 -27.37 -13.95 -4.42
CA GLU A 184 -26.09 -13.95 -3.70
C GLU A 184 -25.48 -12.54 -3.60
N ARG A 185 -25.61 -11.74 -4.66
CA ARG A 185 -25.15 -10.34 -4.68
C ARG A 185 -26.08 -9.40 -3.92
N LEU A 186 -27.37 -9.72 -3.81
CA LEU A 186 -28.29 -8.93 -2.99
C LEU A 186 -27.87 -8.94 -1.52
N LYS A 187 -27.35 -10.05 -0.99
CA LYS A 187 -26.81 -10.11 0.38
C LYS A 187 -25.67 -9.12 0.61
N LEU A 188 -24.78 -8.94 -0.38
CA LEU A 188 -23.69 -7.98 -0.33
C LEU A 188 -24.22 -6.54 -0.34
N VAL A 189 -25.21 -6.27 -1.20
CA VAL A 189 -25.88 -4.97 -1.29
C VAL A 189 -26.59 -4.65 0.02
N ASP A 190 -27.40 -5.57 0.55
CA ASP A 190 -28.16 -5.40 1.78
C ASP A 190 -27.22 -5.17 2.98
N PHE A 191 -26.10 -5.89 3.03
CA PHE A 191 -25.08 -5.63 4.06
C PHE A 191 -24.46 -4.25 3.90
N TYR A 192 -24.01 -3.87 2.69
CA TYR A 192 -23.42 -2.56 2.44
C TYR A 192 -24.39 -1.42 2.79
N GLU A 193 -25.66 -1.52 2.39
CA GLU A 193 -26.70 -0.52 2.66
C GLU A 193 -27.16 -0.49 4.14
N SER A 194 -26.86 -1.54 4.91
CA SER A 194 -27.19 -1.58 6.35
C SER A 194 -26.43 -0.52 7.15
N SER A 195 -26.96 -0.17 8.33
CA SER A 195 -26.28 0.74 9.26
C SER A 195 -24.89 0.25 9.66
N LEU A 196 -24.74 -1.05 9.91
CA LEU A 196 -23.45 -1.66 10.23
C LEU A 196 -22.48 -1.59 9.05
N GLY A 197 -22.94 -1.94 7.85
CA GLY A 197 -22.11 -1.90 6.63
C GLY A 197 -21.60 -0.50 6.33
N GLN A 198 -22.45 0.52 6.47
CA GLN A 198 -22.05 1.91 6.31
C GLN A 198 -21.05 2.37 7.39
N VAL A 199 -21.22 1.96 8.65
CA VAL A 199 -20.23 2.23 9.72
C VAL A 199 -18.89 1.57 9.41
N VAL A 200 -18.89 0.30 8.98
CA VAL A 200 -17.68 -0.41 8.58
C VAL A 200 -17.02 0.29 7.39
N TYR A 201 -17.76 0.57 6.33
CA TYR A 201 -17.24 1.21 5.11
C TYR A 201 -16.68 2.61 5.38
N SER A 202 -17.33 3.41 6.24
CA SER A 202 -16.89 4.76 6.62
C SER A 202 -15.45 4.79 7.16
N LYS A 203 -14.95 3.67 7.69
CA LYS A 203 -13.58 3.54 8.17
C LYS A 203 -12.54 3.82 7.09
N ARG A 204 -12.83 3.53 5.82
CA ARG A 204 -11.88 3.75 4.70
C ARG A 204 -11.45 5.22 4.61
N GLY A 205 -12.41 6.14 4.58
CA GLY A 205 -12.16 7.58 4.40
C GLY A 205 -11.43 8.25 5.58
N ILE A 206 -11.46 7.65 6.77
CA ILE A 206 -10.77 8.17 7.96
C ILE A 206 -9.47 7.42 8.29
N SER A 207 -9.10 6.42 7.49
CA SER A 207 -7.90 5.59 7.73
C SER A 207 -6.94 5.59 6.54
N ILE A 208 -7.15 4.71 5.57
CA ILE A 208 -6.18 4.45 4.51
C ILE A 208 -5.98 5.64 3.57
N GLU A 209 -7.05 6.36 3.22
CA GLU A 209 -6.96 7.51 2.31
C GLU A 209 -6.09 8.63 2.91
N PRO A 210 -6.33 9.12 4.15
CA PRO A 210 -5.41 10.04 4.81
C PRO A 210 -4.01 9.49 5.00
N LEU A 211 -3.86 8.19 5.32
CA LEU A 211 -2.56 7.55 5.53
C LEU A 211 -1.71 7.59 4.27
N ILE A 212 -2.29 7.25 3.11
CA ILE A 212 -1.62 7.29 1.81
C ILE A 212 -1.11 8.69 1.50
N GLU A 213 -1.98 9.70 1.60
CA GLU A 213 -1.60 11.09 1.31
C GLU A 213 -0.56 11.60 2.31
N HIS A 214 -0.63 11.18 3.57
CA HIS A 214 0.37 11.51 4.57
C HIS A 214 1.74 10.91 4.23
N ILE A 215 1.83 9.61 3.89
CA ILE A 215 3.09 8.96 3.46
C ILE A 215 3.65 9.65 2.22
N LYS A 216 2.81 9.94 1.23
CA LYS A 216 3.22 10.67 0.02
C LYS A 216 3.81 12.04 0.34
N SER A 217 3.16 12.80 1.23
CA SER A 217 3.60 14.12 1.65
C SER A 217 4.91 14.09 2.44
N VAL A 218 5.02 13.19 3.41
CA VAL A 218 6.15 13.04 4.34
C VAL A 218 7.42 12.61 3.59
N PHE A 219 7.31 11.61 2.72
CA PHE A 219 8.48 11.04 2.01
C PHE A 219 8.65 11.55 0.58
N ARG A 220 7.74 12.42 0.10
CA ARG A 220 7.80 13.04 -1.24
C ARG A 220 7.97 12.02 -2.37
N ILE A 221 7.21 10.94 -2.31
CA ILE A 221 7.28 9.81 -3.26
C ILE A 221 6.37 9.98 -4.50
N ASP A 222 5.65 11.10 -4.64
CA ASP A 222 4.88 11.44 -5.84
C ASP A 222 5.29 12.85 -6.35
N PRO A 223 6.10 12.98 -7.43
CA PRO A 223 6.62 11.91 -8.28
C PRO A 223 7.72 11.08 -7.61
N VAL A 224 7.93 9.84 -8.06
CA VAL A 224 8.96 8.96 -7.53
C VAL A 224 10.38 9.51 -7.83
N PRO A 225 11.34 9.41 -6.90
CA PRO A 225 12.64 10.08 -7.05
C PRO A 225 13.63 9.33 -7.95
N VAL A 226 13.31 8.10 -8.36
CA VAL A 226 14.16 7.23 -9.17
C VAL A 226 13.39 6.65 -10.35
N ARG A 227 14.12 6.12 -11.33
CA ARG A 227 13.55 5.43 -12.51
C ARG A 227 13.77 3.92 -12.42
N GLY A 228 12.91 3.16 -13.07
CA GLY A 228 13.03 1.71 -13.18
C GLY A 228 12.43 0.96 -12.00
N TYR A 229 11.77 -0.15 -12.32
CA TYR A 229 10.79 -0.81 -11.46
C TYR A 229 11.34 -1.19 -10.09
N ASP A 230 12.45 -1.92 -10.03
CA ASP A 230 12.99 -2.43 -8.76
C ASP A 230 13.41 -1.31 -7.82
N ARG A 231 14.01 -0.24 -8.37
CA ARG A 231 14.45 0.92 -7.56
C ARG A 231 13.26 1.68 -7.01
N VAL A 232 12.23 1.88 -7.82
CA VAL A 232 10.98 2.52 -7.40
C VAL A 232 10.31 1.71 -6.31
N ARG A 233 10.15 0.40 -6.53
CA ARG A 233 9.57 -0.51 -5.55
C ARG A 233 10.35 -0.47 -4.23
N GLY A 234 11.68 -0.53 -4.28
CA GLY A 234 12.55 -0.38 -3.11
C GLY A 234 12.34 0.93 -2.35
N ILE A 235 12.37 2.09 -3.02
CA ILE A 235 12.21 3.40 -2.35
C ILE A 235 10.81 3.58 -1.76
N VAL A 236 9.77 3.22 -2.51
CA VAL A 236 8.40 3.42 -2.05
C VAL A 236 8.10 2.50 -0.85
N LEU A 237 8.54 1.24 -0.88
CA LEU A 237 8.38 0.34 0.26
C LEU A 237 9.25 0.78 1.46
N LEU A 238 10.45 1.32 1.25
CA LEU A 238 11.23 1.91 2.33
C LEU A 238 10.49 3.06 3.01
N ALA A 239 9.80 3.92 2.25
CA ALA A 239 8.98 4.99 2.81
C ALA A 239 7.85 4.44 3.72
N VAL A 240 7.18 3.38 3.28
CA VAL A 240 6.15 2.69 4.09
C VAL A 240 6.74 2.09 5.36
N LEU A 241 7.87 1.38 5.27
CA LEU A 241 8.54 0.78 6.43
C LEU A 241 9.03 1.85 7.42
N LEU A 242 9.62 2.93 6.93
CA LEU A 242 10.07 4.05 7.76
C LEU A 242 8.88 4.70 8.48
N TYR A 243 7.73 4.84 7.81
CA TYR A 243 6.52 5.30 8.47
C TYR A 243 6.11 4.40 9.64
N GLN A 244 6.09 3.08 9.43
CA GLN A 244 5.80 2.11 10.51
C GLN A 244 6.77 2.25 11.68
N ILE A 245 8.08 2.35 11.41
CA ILE A 245 9.10 2.51 12.46
C ILE A 245 8.89 3.80 13.25
N LEU A 246 8.58 4.91 12.59
CA LEU A 246 8.33 6.20 13.24
C LEU A 246 7.06 6.16 14.11
N VAL A 247 5.98 5.55 13.63
CA VAL A 247 4.77 5.36 14.45
C VAL A 247 5.05 4.46 15.64
N TYR A 248 5.74 3.35 15.43
CA TYR A 248 6.11 2.42 16.49
C TYR A 248 6.96 3.10 17.56
N TYR A 249 7.97 3.86 17.14
CA TYR A 249 8.81 4.66 18.04
C TYR A 249 7.98 5.65 18.86
N ASN A 250 7.06 6.38 18.22
CA ASN A 250 6.12 7.26 18.92
C ASN A 250 5.29 6.52 19.96
N CYS A 251 4.71 5.36 19.61
CA CYS A 251 3.93 4.55 20.53
C CYS A 251 4.75 4.03 21.72
N LYS A 252 6.06 3.78 21.54
CA LYS A 252 6.94 3.26 22.60
C LYS A 252 7.55 4.32 23.49
N VAL A 253 7.98 5.43 22.92
CA VAL A 253 8.69 6.49 23.65
C VAL A 253 7.72 7.47 24.32
N GLN A 254 6.50 7.63 23.81
CA GLN A 254 5.52 8.59 24.32
C GLN A 254 4.28 7.89 24.89
N LYS A 255 4.47 6.85 25.73
CA LYS A 255 3.35 6.17 26.41
C LYS A 255 2.47 7.15 27.21
N ASP A 256 3.07 8.21 27.77
CA ASP A 256 2.42 9.13 28.72
C ASP A 256 2.41 10.61 28.25
N GLY A 257 2.68 10.88 26.97
CA GLY A 257 2.76 12.25 26.41
C GLY A 257 2.04 12.41 25.07
N PRO A 258 1.81 13.66 24.59
CA PRO A 258 1.12 13.88 23.31
C PRO A 258 1.95 13.31 22.15
N ARG A 259 1.32 12.45 21.34
CA ARG A 259 1.95 11.85 20.15
C ARG A 259 2.48 12.95 19.24
N ARG A 260 3.81 13.02 19.06
CA ARG A 260 4.44 13.96 18.13
C ARG A 260 3.99 13.65 16.70
N THR A 261 3.57 14.67 15.97
CA THR A 261 3.27 14.52 14.53
C THR A 261 4.52 13.97 13.83
N ILE A 262 4.33 12.97 12.96
CA ILE A 262 5.43 12.29 12.26
C ILE A 262 6.31 13.30 11.51
N LYS A 263 5.71 14.35 10.93
CA LYS A 263 6.42 15.48 10.31
C LYS A 263 7.48 16.10 11.22
N TYR A 264 7.16 16.32 12.50
CA TYR A 264 8.11 16.86 13.47
C TYR A 264 9.24 15.89 13.83
N LEU A 265 9.03 14.57 13.72
CA LEU A 265 10.11 13.59 13.94
C LEU A 265 11.15 13.61 12.83
N ILE A 266 10.75 13.96 11.62
CA ILE A 266 11.62 13.99 10.44
C ILE A 266 12.11 15.40 10.09
N GLY A 267 11.87 16.38 10.98
CA GLY A 267 12.27 17.78 10.78
C GLY A 267 11.63 18.46 9.56
N CYS A 268 10.41 18.04 9.20
CA CYS A 268 9.64 18.56 8.06
C CYS A 268 8.42 19.35 8.50
#